data_AF-A0A4D4LF22-F1
#
_entry.id   AF-A0A4D4LF22-F1
#
_cell.length_a   1.000
_cell.length_b   1.000
_cell.length_c   1.000
_cell.angle_alpha   90.00
_cell.angle_beta   90.00
_cell.angle_gamma   90.00
#
_symmetry.space_group_name_H-M   'P 1'
#
loop_
_entity.id
_entity.type
_entity.pdbx_description
1 polymer ?
#
loop_
_entity_poly.entity_id
_entity_poly.type
_entity_poly.pdbx_seq_one_letter_code
_entity_poly.pdbx_strand_id
1 'polypeptide(L)'
;MRETIRTCRRWSAVNIDLSKAIGTAEELLAELKKLDGTEVDEAPTRAAKRQHTKLNRTLLRLSHLGNRASVEIMDTYHDFKRRDDPVEESDKE
;
A
#
# COMPACT_ATOMS: atom_id res chain seq x y z
N MET A 1 -29.53 37.40 -30.80
CA MET A 1 -28.79 38.09 -29.71
C MET A 1 -28.62 37.12 -28.56
N ARG A 2 -27.36 36.95 -28.13
CA ARG A 2 -26.87 36.33 -26.87
C ARG A 2 -26.86 34.81 -26.78
N GLU A 3 -25.86 34.25 -27.46
CA GLU A 3 -25.11 33.10 -26.98
C GLU A 3 -24.64 33.34 -25.54
N THR A 4 -25.10 32.50 -24.61
CA THR A 4 -24.51 32.42 -23.28
C THR A 4 -23.70 31.14 -23.23
N ILE A 5 -22.42 31.30 -23.54
CA ILE A 5 -21.38 30.29 -23.42
C ILE A 5 -21.37 29.82 -21.96
N ARG A 6 -21.91 28.62 -21.71
CA ARG A 6 -21.66 27.89 -20.46
C ARG A 6 -20.15 27.66 -20.38
N THR A 7 -19.49 28.43 -19.54
CA THR A 7 -18.14 28.13 -19.06
C THR A 7 -18.21 26.85 -18.22
N CYS A 8 -18.20 25.70 -18.89
CA CYS A 8 -17.79 24.46 -18.24
C CYS A 8 -16.36 24.67 -17.76
N ARG A 9 -16.20 24.94 -16.45
CA ARG A 9 -14.94 24.64 -15.76
C ARG A 9 -14.59 23.22 -16.19
N ARG A 10 -13.47 23.07 -16.89
CA ARG A 10 -12.93 21.77 -17.23
C ARG A 10 -12.34 21.24 -15.93
N TRP A 11 -13.14 20.47 -15.19
CA TRP A 11 -12.65 19.71 -14.05
C TRP A 11 -11.69 18.68 -14.65
N SER A 12 -10.39 18.97 -14.60
CA SER A 12 -9.37 17.99 -14.93
C SER A 12 -9.48 16.91 -13.87
N ALA A 13 -10.09 15.76 -14.21
CA ALA A 13 -10.19 14.65 -13.27
C ALA A 13 -8.77 14.21 -12.88
N VAL A 14 -8.43 14.33 -11.59
CA VAL A 14 -7.15 13.86 -11.08
C VAL A 14 -7.22 12.34 -10.99
N ASN A 15 -6.38 11.65 -11.76
CA ASN A 15 -6.25 10.19 -11.69
C ASN A 15 -5.36 9.81 -10.49
N ILE A 16 -5.90 8.99 -9.58
CA ILE A 16 -5.18 8.42 -8.43
C ILE A 16 -4.77 7.00 -8.81
N ASP A 17 -3.46 6.77 -8.96
CA ASP A 17 -2.91 5.46 -9.28
C ASP A 17 -2.47 4.73 -8.01
N LEU A 18 -3.22 3.70 -7.61
CA LEU A 18 -2.90 2.83 -6.48
C LEU A 18 -2.43 1.43 -6.92
N SER A 19 -2.09 1.24 -8.20
CA SER A 19 -1.75 -0.09 -8.76
C SER A 19 -0.64 -0.81 -7.99
N LYS A 20 0.38 -0.08 -7.51
CA LYS A 20 1.44 -0.64 -6.66
C LYS A 20 0.91 -1.15 -5.33
N ALA A 21 0.16 -0.32 -4.61
CA ALA A 21 -0.42 -0.66 -3.32
C ALA A 21 -1.38 -1.86 -3.44
N ILE A 22 -2.16 -1.92 -4.53
CA ILE A 22 -3.04 -3.05 -4.85
C ILE A 22 -2.21 -4.32 -5.04
N GLY A 23 -1.16 -4.29 -5.87
CA GLY A 23 -0.31 -5.46 -6.08
C GLY A 23 0.33 -5.97 -4.78
N THR A 24 0.81 -5.06 -3.92
CA THR A 24 1.36 -5.42 -2.61
C THR A 24 0.29 -6.01 -1.69
N ALA A 25 -0.93 -5.46 -1.70
CA ALA A 25 -2.06 -5.98 -0.90
C ALA A 25 -2.53 -7.36 -1.38
N GLU A 26 -2.52 -7.60 -2.69
CA GLU A 26 -2.83 -8.92 -3.27
C GLU A 26 -1.79 -9.97 -2.87
N GLU A 27 -0.49 -9.63 -2.90
CA GLU A 27 0.57 -10.51 -2.41
C GLU A 27 0.37 -10.81 -0.91
N LEU A 28 0.12 -9.79 -0.10
CA LEU A 28 -0.15 -9.93 1.33
C LEU A 28 -1.36 -10.84 1.58
N LEU A 29 -2.47 -10.62 0.89
CA LEU A 29 -3.69 -11.42 1.03
C LEU A 29 -3.44 -12.88 0.64
N ALA A 30 -2.72 -13.13 -0.44
CA ALA A 30 -2.38 -14.47 -0.88
C ALA A 30 -1.55 -15.23 0.16
N GLU A 31 -0.56 -14.56 0.77
CA GLU A 31 0.26 -15.18 1.81
C GLU A 31 -0.52 -15.35 3.13
N LEU A 32 -1.37 -14.40 3.53
CA LEU A 32 -2.25 -14.55 4.70
C LEU A 32 -3.15 -15.77 4.56
N LYS A 33 -3.78 -15.96 3.40
CA LYS A 33 -4.64 -17.13 3.12
C LYS A 33 -3.90 -18.47 3.22
N LYS A 34 -2.59 -18.50 2.95
CA LYS A 34 -1.79 -19.73 3.10
C LYS A 34 -1.51 -20.08 4.55
N LEU A 35 -1.46 -19.08 5.44
CA LEU A 35 -1.21 -19.28 6.87
C LEU A 35 -2.47 -19.44 7.68
N ASP A 36 -3.60 -18.89 7.22
CA ASP A 36 -4.86 -18.98 7.93
C ASP A 36 -5.25 -20.43 8.23
N GLY A 37 -5.57 -20.71 9.50
CA GLY A 37 -5.87 -22.07 9.97
C GLY A 37 -4.67 -23.03 10.09
N THR A 38 -3.43 -22.56 9.97
CA THR A 38 -2.25 -23.43 10.16
C THR A 38 -2.09 -23.86 11.62
N GLU A 39 -2.09 -25.18 11.87
CA GLU A 39 -1.75 -25.75 13.17
C GLU A 39 -0.23 -25.87 13.36
N VAL A 40 0.23 -25.70 14.61
CA VAL A 40 1.65 -25.69 14.96
C VAL A 40 1.95 -26.79 15.98
N ASP A 41 3.02 -27.56 15.76
CA ASP A 41 3.52 -28.51 16.75
C ASP A 41 4.25 -27.75 17.88
N GLU A 42 3.78 -27.93 19.11
CA GLU A 42 4.37 -27.32 20.31
C GLU A 42 5.35 -28.24 21.04
N ALA A 43 5.54 -29.47 20.56
CA ALA A 43 6.46 -30.40 21.19
C ALA A 43 7.90 -29.81 21.22
N PRO A 44 8.70 -30.08 22.25
CA PRO A 44 10.08 -29.59 22.35
C PRO A 44 11.04 -30.38 21.44
N THR A 45 10.66 -30.60 20.19
CA THR A 45 11.42 -31.34 19.19
C THR A 45 12.19 -30.39 18.26
N ARG A 46 13.23 -30.91 17.61
CA ARG A 46 13.95 -30.14 16.57
C ARG A 46 13.06 -29.80 15.36
N ALA A 47 12.08 -30.66 15.06
CA ALA A 47 11.16 -30.45 13.95
C ALA A 47 10.20 -29.30 14.24
N ALA A 48 9.55 -29.30 15.40
CA ALA A 48 8.72 -28.20 15.88
C ALA A 48 9.50 -26.87 15.88
N LYS A 49 10.72 -26.85 16.45
CA LYS A 49 11.55 -25.63 16.45
C LYS A 49 11.84 -25.08 15.04
N ARG A 50 12.03 -25.96 14.05
CA ARG A 50 12.20 -25.56 12.63
C ARG A 50 10.92 -24.97 12.06
N GLN A 51 9.76 -25.58 12.34
CA GLN A 51 8.46 -25.06 11.94
C GLN A 51 8.22 -23.66 12.50
N HIS A 52 8.43 -23.47 13.81
CA HIS A 52 8.32 -22.17 14.49
C HIS A 52 9.25 -21.11 13.88
N THR A 53 10.50 -21.47 13.60
CA THR A 53 11.45 -20.54 12.96
C THR A 53 10.97 -20.11 11.57
N LYS A 54 10.41 -21.05 10.80
CA LYS A 54 9.84 -20.75 9.47
C LYS A 54 8.63 -19.84 9.59
N LEU A 55 7.70 -20.14 10.50
CA LEU A 55 6.50 -19.32 10.74
C LEU A 55 6.87 -17.91 11.17
N ASN A 56 7.81 -17.74 12.11
CA ASN A 56 8.27 -16.42 12.54
C ASN A 56 8.82 -15.58 11.38
N ARG A 57 9.63 -16.19 10.50
CA ARG A 57 10.13 -15.50 9.30
C ARG A 57 9.01 -15.10 8.35
N THR A 58 8.01 -15.96 8.17
CA THR A 58 6.87 -15.67 7.32
C THR A 58 6.00 -14.56 7.91
N LEU A 59 5.68 -14.60 9.20
CA LEU A 59 4.93 -13.55 9.90
C LEU A 59 5.67 -12.21 9.83
N LEU A 60 6.99 -12.20 9.97
CA LEU A 60 7.79 -11.00 9.80
C LEU A 60 7.68 -10.44 8.37
N ARG A 61 7.76 -11.29 7.35
CA ARG A 61 7.57 -10.88 5.95
C ARG A 61 6.18 -10.29 5.71
N LEU A 62 5.13 -10.88 6.26
CA LEU A 62 3.76 -10.37 6.14
C LEU A 62 3.63 -8.95 6.72
N SER A 63 4.24 -8.72 7.89
CA SER A 63 4.31 -7.38 8.50
C SER A 63 5.01 -6.37 7.58
N HIS A 64 6.10 -6.79 6.91
CA HIS A 64 6.81 -5.93 5.95
C HIS A 64 5.95 -5.61 4.72
N LEU A 65 5.19 -6.58 4.20
CA LEU A 65 4.27 -6.35 3.09
C LEU A 65 3.16 -5.36 3.46
N GLY A 66 2.59 -5.49 4.67
CA GLY A 66 1.60 -4.52 5.18
C GLY A 66 2.17 -3.10 5.29
N ASN A 67 3.38 -2.97 5.85
CA ASN A 67 4.06 -1.67 5.94
C ASN A 67 4.34 -1.07 4.55
N ARG A 68 4.77 -1.91 3.60
CA ARG A 68 5.03 -1.48 2.22
C ARG A 68 3.77 -0.96 1.53
N ALA A 69 2.64 -1.67 1.65
CA ALA A 69 1.38 -1.20 1.09
C ALA A 69 0.98 0.17 1.69
N SER A 70 1.19 0.37 2.99
CA SER A 70 0.95 1.65 3.65
C SER A 70 1.83 2.78 3.08
N VAL A 71 3.11 2.52 2.83
CA VAL A 71 4.02 3.49 2.22
C VAL A 71 3.57 3.85 0.81
N GLU A 72 3.22 2.87 -0.01
CA GLU A 72 2.77 3.09 -1.40
C GLU A 72 1.47 3.93 -1.46
N ILE A 73 0.57 3.75 -0.49
CA ILE A 73 -0.63 4.60 -0.33
C ILE A 73 -0.23 6.03 0.05
N MET A 74 0.70 6.19 1.00
CA MET A 74 1.16 7.51 1.45
C MET A 74 1.90 8.27 0.35
N ASP A 75 2.71 7.60 -0.46
CA ASP A 75 3.37 8.20 -1.63
C ASP A 75 2.32 8.76 -2.60
N THR A 76 1.28 7.97 -2.89
CA THR A 76 0.17 8.39 -3.75
C THR A 76 -0.57 9.60 -3.16
N TYR A 77 -0.79 9.61 -1.84
CA TYR A 77 -1.38 10.76 -1.13
C TYR A 77 -0.49 12.01 -1.25
N HIS A 78 0.81 11.88 -1.05
CA HIS A 78 1.75 13.01 -1.17
C HIS A 78 1.82 13.55 -2.60
N ASP A 79 1.78 12.67 -3.60
CA ASP A 79 1.71 13.04 -5.01
C ASP A 79 0.40 13.77 -5.35
N PHE A 80 -0.73 13.30 -4.80
CA PHE A 80 -2.02 13.97 -4.94
C PHE A 80 -2.00 15.36 -4.28
N LYS A 81 -1.55 15.44 -3.03
CA LYS A 81 -1.49 16.68 -2.26
C LYS A 81 -0.60 17.73 -2.92
N ARG A 82 0.57 17.34 -3.44
CA ARG A 82 1.47 18.25 -4.18
C ARG A 82 0.83 18.86 -5.43
N ARG A 83 -0.12 18.16 -6.07
CA ARG A 83 -0.86 18.66 -7.23
C ARG A 83 -1.99 19.61 -6.86
N ASP A 84 -2.59 19.42 -5.69
CA ASP A 84 -3.70 20.23 -5.17
C ASP A 84 -3.20 21.55 -4.55
N ASP A 85 -2.02 21.52 -3.91
CA ASP A 85 -1.36 22.68 -3.32
C ASP A 85 0.12 22.69 -3.75
N PRO A 86 0.44 23.27 -4.92
CA PRO A 86 1.82 23.40 -5.37
C PRO A 86 2.53 24.40 -4.47
N VAL A 87 3.23 23.88 -3.45
CA VAL A 87 4.16 24.69 -2.67
C VAL A 87 5.25 25.14 -3.65
N GLU A 88 5.25 26.43 -4.00
CA GLU A 88 6.40 27.02 -4.67
C GLU A 88 7.60 26.82 -3.75
N GLU A 89 8.58 26.02 -4.18
CA GLU A 89 9.90 25.99 -3.57
C GLU A 89 10.48 27.40 -3.73
N SER A 90 10.22 28.27 -2.75
CA SER A 90 10.92 29.53 -2.61
C SER A 90 12.38 29.18 -2.32
N ASP A 91 13.23 29.54 -3.27
CA ASP A 91 14.68 29.40 -3.25
C ASP A 91 15.25 29.66 -1.84
N LYS A 92 16.07 28.72 -1.39
CA LYS A 92 16.92 28.89 -0.22
C LYS A 92 17.91 30.01 -0.50
N GLU A 93 17.97 30.99 0.39
CA GLU A 93 19.14 31.86 0.59
C GLU A 93 19.89 31.41 1.86
#